data_AF-A0A7W5GCI2-F1
#
_entry.id   AF-A0A7W5GCI2-F1
#
_cell.length_a   1.000
_cell.length_b   1.000
_cell.length_c   1.000
_cell.angle_alpha   90.00
_cell.angle_beta   90.00
_cell.angle_gamma   90.00
#
_symmetry.space_group_name_H-M   'P 1'
#
loop_
_entity.id
_entity.type
_entity.pdbx_description
1 polymer ?
#
loop_
_entity_poly.entity_id
_entity_poly.type
_entity_poly.pdbx_seq_one_letter_code
_entity_poly.pdbx_strand_id
1 'polypeptide(L)' 'MNDDFIVTPKEEKSVTISIRIDKTLQIKLDELSSRSNRSRNELINMALEYALKNVKFINGTKKEQ' A
#
# COMPACT_ATOMS: atom_id res chain seq x y z
N MET A 1 43.58 11.44 2.39
CA MET A 1 42.12 11.59 2.34
C MET A 1 41.59 10.18 2.42
N ASN A 2 40.85 9.84 3.48
CA ASN A 2 40.41 8.46 3.71
C ASN A 2 39.13 8.20 2.93
N ASP A 3 39.22 7.39 1.88
CA ASP A 3 38.08 6.83 1.13
C ASP A 3 37.49 5.62 1.89
N ASP A 4 37.13 5.83 3.15
CA ASP A 4 36.60 4.74 3.97
C ASP A 4 35.15 4.44 3.56
N PHE A 5 34.90 3.21 3.13
CA PHE A 5 33.55 2.71 2.84
C PHE A 5 32.83 2.37 4.14
N ILE A 6 32.08 3.33 4.68
CA ILE A 6 31.31 3.16 5.92
C ILE A 6 29.99 2.44 5.63
N VAL A 7 29.88 1.19 6.10
CA VAL A 7 28.65 0.40 6.01
C VAL A 7 27.72 0.74 7.16
N THR A 8 26.55 1.30 6.86
CA THR A 8 25.48 1.55 7.83
C THR A 8 24.55 0.34 7.99
N PRO A 9 24.02 0.06 9.19
CA PRO A 9 23.00 -0.96 9.38
C PRO A 9 21.79 -0.73 8.47
N LYS A 10 21.26 -1.80 7.89
CA LYS A 10 20.08 -1.75 7.02
C LYS A 10 18.84 -1.44 7.85
N GLU A 11 18.21 -0.30 7.61
CA GLU A 11 16.86 -0.03 8.13
C GLU A 11 15.81 -0.75 7.27
N GLU A 12 15.16 -1.78 7.82
CA GLU A 12 14.04 -2.45 7.15
C GLU A 12 12.76 -1.62 7.30
N LYS A 13 12.47 -0.79 6.29
CA LYS A 13 11.29 0.09 6.26
C LYS A 13 10.03 -0.54 5.66
N SER A 14 10.15 -1.75 5.13
CA SER A 14 9.07 -2.44 4.40
C SER A 14 8.76 -3.79 5.04
N VAL A 15 7.47 -4.06 5.24
CA VAL A 15 6.95 -5.35 5.69
C VAL A 15 6.18 -6.00 4.56
N THR A 16 6.42 -7.30 4.32
CA THR A 16 5.64 -8.08 3.36
C THR A 16 4.37 -8.61 4.02
N ILE A 17 3.22 -8.35 3.40
CA ILE A 17 1.93 -8.90 3.80
C ILE A 17 1.40 -9.85 2.71
N SER A 18 0.80 -10.97 3.13
CA SER A 18 0.12 -11.91 2.24
C SER A 18 -1.38 -11.76 2.41
N ILE A 19 -2.09 -11.37 1.35
CA ILE A 19 -3.54 -11.19 1.35
C ILE A 19 -4.20 -12.04 0.28
N ARG A 20 -5.41 -12.54 0.55
CA ARG A 20 -6.25 -13.20 -0.45
C ARG A 20 -7.16 -12.15 -1.08
N ILE A 21 -7.09 -12.00 -2.40
CA ILE A 21 -7.93 -11.07 -3.17
C ILE A 21 -8.73 -11.84 -4.22
N ASP A 22 -9.83 -11.23 -4.67
CA ASP A 22 -10.61 -11.74 -5.78
C ASP A 22 -9.83 -11.64 -7.10
N LYS A 23 -10.03 -12.61 -8.00
CA LYS A 23 -9.36 -12.65 -9.31
C LYS A 23 -9.68 -11.41 -10.16
N THR A 24 -10.87 -10.86 -10.06
CA THR A 24 -11.28 -9.65 -10.78
C THR A 24 -10.49 -8.42 -10.32
N LEU A 25 -10.15 -8.34 -9.03
CA LEU A 25 -9.33 -7.24 -8.50
C LEU A 25 -7.89 -7.36 -8.98
N GLN A 26 -7.34 -8.57 -9.02
CA GLN A 26 -6.02 -8.84 -9.58
C GLN A 26 -5.92 -8.35 -11.04
N ILE A 27 -6.89 -8.72 -11.88
CA ILE A 27 -6.92 -8.31 -13.30
C ILE A 27 -6.92 -6.78 -13.43
N LYS A 28 -7.72 -6.08 -12.63
CA LYS A 28 -7.74 -4.60 -12.63
C LYS A 28 -6.40 -4.00 -12.23
N LEU A 29 -5.71 -4.58 -11.24
CA LEU A 29 -4.38 -4.13 -10.84
C LEU A 29 -3.33 -4.37 -11.93
N ASP A 30 -3.40 -5.51 -12.63
CA ASP A 30 -2.52 -5.83 -13.76
C ASP A 30 -2.73 -4.85 -14.92
N GLU A 31 -3.99 -4.56 -15.28
CA GLU A 31 -4.32 -3.55 -16.30
C GLU A 31 -3.80 -2.16 -15.90
N LEU A 32 -4.02 -1.75 -14.65
CA LEU A 32 -3.58 -0.44 -14.17
C LEU A 32 -2.06 -0.34 -14.14
N SER A 33 -1.36 -1.43 -13.78
CA SER A 33 0.09 -1.55 -13.85
C SER A 33 0.60 -1.35 -15.28
N SER A 34 0.01 -2.06 -16.25
CA SER A 34 0.40 -1.94 -17.67
C SER A 34 0.22 -0.52 -18.23
N ARG A 35 -0.83 0.20 -17.80
CA ARG A 35 -1.13 1.55 -18.30
C ARG A 35 -0.31 2.64 -17.61
N SER A 36 0.06 2.45 -16.36
CA SER A 36 0.73 3.47 -15.54
C SER A 36 2.25 3.35 -15.51
N ASN A 37 2.81 2.25 -16.04
CA ASN A 37 4.23 1.91 -15.93
C ASN A 37 4.71 1.84 -14.47
N ARG A 38 3.82 1.45 -13.56
CA ARG A 38 4.11 1.22 -12.13
C ARG A 38 3.89 -0.22 -11.77
N SER A 39 4.62 -0.70 -10.77
CA SER A 39 4.42 -2.05 -10.25
C SER A 39 3.08 -2.18 -9.52
N ARG A 40 2.55 -3.40 -9.46
CA ARG A 40 1.33 -3.70 -8.69
C ARG A 40 1.48 -3.32 -7.22
N ASN A 41 2.66 -3.55 -6.65
CA ASN A 41 2.92 -3.25 -5.24
C ASN A 41 2.86 -1.74 -4.96
N GLU A 42 3.42 -0.92 -5.86
CA GLU A 42 3.30 0.55 -5.76
C GLU A 42 1.83 0.99 -5.84
N LEU A 43 1.08 0.44 -6.79
CA LEU A 43 -0.34 0.76 -6.96
C LEU A 43 -1.19 0.32 -5.76
N ILE A 44 -0.91 -0.86 -5.20
CA ILE A 44 -1.55 -1.35 -3.98
C ILE A 44 -1.24 -0.40 -2.82
N ASN A 45 0.02 0.00 -2.62
CA ASN A 45 0.39 0.93 -1.55
C ASN A 45 -0.34 2.27 -1.69
N MET A 46 -0.36 2.85 -2.90
CA MET A 46 -1.10 4.09 -3.15
C MET A 46 -2.60 3.95 -2.90
N ALA A 47 -3.19 2.83 -3.32
CA ALA A 47 -4.61 2.55 -3.09
C ALA A 47 -4.92 2.40 -1.60
N LEU A 48 -4.04 1.73 -0.84
CA LEU A 48 -4.16 1.57 0.61
C LEU A 48 -4.02 2.91 1.33
N GLU A 49 -3.02 3.72 0.99
CA GLU A 49 -2.85 5.07 1.55
C GLU A 49 -4.08 5.95 1.28
N TYR A 50 -4.59 5.91 0.05
CA TYR A 50 -5.81 6.62 -0.32
C TYR A 50 -7.01 6.12 0.49
N ALA A 51 -7.20 4.81 0.60
CA ALA A 51 -8.30 4.23 1.36
C ALA A 51 -8.24 4.63 2.84
N LEU A 52 -7.06 4.57 3.47
CA LEU A 52 -6.85 4.95 4.87
C LEU A 52 -7.10 6.44 5.10
N LYS A 53 -6.77 7.31 4.13
CA LYS A 53 -7.04 8.75 4.24
C LYS A 53 -8.54 9.08 4.11
N ASN A 54 -9.29 8.28 3.36
CA ASN A 54 -10.68 8.56 3.03
C ASN A 54 -11.70 7.72 3.81
N VAL A 55 -11.24 6.73 4.59
CA VAL A 55 -12.13 5.92 5.42
C VAL A 55 -12.83 6.81 6.45
N LYS A 56 -14.16 6.68 6.53
CA LYS A 56 -14.98 7.37 7.53
C LYS A 56 -15.65 6.32 8.39
N PHE A 57 -15.53 6.48 9.70
CA PHE A 57 -16.28 5.66 10.64
C PHE A 57 -17.66 6.26 10.82
N ILE A 58 -18.69 5.45 10.58
CA ILE A 58 -20.03 5.80 11.06
C ILE A 58 -20.01 5.42 12.53
N ASN A 59 -19.77 6.38 13.42
CA ASN A 59 -20.09 6.20 14.83
C ASN A 59 -21.60 5.93 14.87
N GLY A 60 -21.99 4.74 15.36
CA GLY A 60 -23.38 4.34 15.43
C GLY A 60 -24.19 5.44 16.10
N THR A 61 -25.08 6.06 15.34
CA THR A 61 -26.14 6.88 15.90
C THR A 61 -27.02 5.96 16.73
N LYS A 62 -26.70 5.80 18.01
CA LYS A 62 -27.75 5.57 19.00
C LYS A 62 -28.58 6.85 19.00
N LYS A 63 -29.67 6.83 18.23
CA LYS A 63 -30.82 7.69 18.52
C LYS A 63 -31.41 7.14 19.82
N GLU A 64 -31.03 7.71 20.95
CA GLU A 64 -31.83 7.61 22.15
C GLU A 64 -32.98 8.62 22.03
N GLN A 65 -34.18 8.11 22.32
CA GLN A 65 -35.47 8.80 22.29
C GLN A 65 -35.57 9.84 23.40
#